data_AF-A0A8T3AC00-F1
#
_entry.id   AF-A0A8T3AC00-F1
#
_cell.length_a   1.000
_cell.length_b   1.000
_cell.length_c   1.000
_cell.angle_alpha   90.00
_cell.angle_beta   90.00
_cell.angle_gamma   90.00
#
_symmetry.space_group_name_H-M   'P 1'
#
loop_
_entity.id
_entity.type
_entity.pdbx_description
1 polymer ?
#
loop_
_entity_poly.entity_id
_entity_poly.type
_entity_poly.pdbx_seq_one_letter_code
_entity_poly.pdbx_strand_id
1 'polypeptide(L)'
;MSSAPRTSSIKRSPSRDFLHIIPRKKLIYDGTIRLANSISYPMDAFLEEKARANEIFRCCLHEWSWYEDDNLWDVYHEVIKSRYPMYVDGETITDMGWKFVRQRFRDHNGHFAPISILRTRIGEIARAKDGSVVVNVENPIADVQHCILYKSWHTNQDAFLSEKYQELNITDGKKKKEFLNGKDWQMIQKQFTEKFLCCPTLTQLQARMRIVLSQM
;
A
#
# COMPACT_ATOMS: atom_id res chain seq x y z
N MET A 1 17.71 -16.47 -42.57
CA MET A 1 17.81 -15.74 -41.29
C MET A 1 16.45 -15.19 -40.96
N SER A 2 15.80 -15.66 -39.90
CA SER A 2 14.64 -14.99 -39.31
C SER A 2 14.61 -15.35 -37.84
N SER A 3 15.13 -14.43 -37.02
CA SER A 3 15.14 -14.53 -35.56
C SER A 3 13.81 -13.99 -35.04
N ALA A 4 12.92 -14.89 -34.62
CA ALA A 4 11.73 -14.50 -33.87
C ALA A 4 12.14 -13.88 -32.52
N PRO A 5 11.48 -12.81 -32.05
CA PRO A 5 11.76 -12.25 -30.74
C PRO A 5 11.28 -13.24 -29.68
N ARG A 6 12.20 -13.71 -28.84
CA ARG A 6 11.87 -14.49 -27.64
C ARG A 6 11.27 -13.53 -26.61
N THR A 7 9.95 -13.35 -26.62
CA THR A 7 9.25 -12.88 -25.42
C THR A 7 9.37 -14.00 -24.38
N SER A 8 10.31 -13.87 -23.45
CA SER A 8 10.40 -14.76 -22.29
C SER A 8 9.24 -14.43 -21.36
N SER A 9 8.08 -15.05 -21.58
CA SER A 9 7.02 -15.08 -20.57
C SER A 9 7.62 -15.70 -19.30
N ILE A 10 7.74 -14.93 -18.23
CA ILE A 10 8.18 -15.46 -16.94
C ILE A 10 7.08 -16.41 -16.46
N LYS A 11 7.25 -17.72 -16.71
CA LYS A 11 6.39 -18.76 -16.15
C LYS A 11 6.66 -18.82 -14.65
N ARG A 12 5.77 -18.22 -13.85
CA ARG A 12 5.84 -18.28 -12.38
C ARG A 12 5.27 -19.62 -11.92
N SER A 13 5.97 -20.25 -10.97
CA SER A 13 5.71 -21.60 -10.47
C SER A 13 4.27 -21.77 -9.95
N PRO A 14 3.60 -22.90 -10.24
CA PRO A 14 2.18 -23.12 -9.92
C PRO A 14 1.93 -23.55 -8.47
N SER A 15 2.82 -23.24 -7.52
CA SER A 15 2.61 -23.56 -6.11
C SER A 15 1.50 -22.67 -5.53
N ARG A 16 0.26 -23.05 -5.80
CA ARG A 16 -1.02 -22.61 -5.23
C ARG A 16 -1.19 -23.02 -3.76
N ASP A 17 -0.10 -23.41 -3.09
CA ASP A 17 -0.14 -23.89 -1.72
C ASP A 17 0.09 -22.73 -0.75
N PHE A 18 -1.04 -22.29 -0.18
CA PHE A 18 -1.20 -21.83 1.20
C PHE A 18 -0.05 -21.04 1.82
N LEU A 19 -0.30 -19.75 2.09
CA LEU A 19 0.23 -19.05 3.27
C LEU A 19 1.77 -19.07 3.48
N HIS A 20 2.55 -19.31 2.44
CA HIS A 20 3.96 -18.92 2.46
C HIS A 20 4.04 -17.42 2.26
N ILE A 21 3.85 -16.73 3.40
CA ILE A 21 4.52 -15.49 3.78
C ILE A 21 5.62 -15.21 2.76
N ILE A 22 5.35 -14.33 1.79
CA ILE A 22 6.39 -13.74 0.96
C ILE A 22 7.50 -13.40 1.94
N PRO A 23 8.72 -13.97 1.82
CA PRO A 23 9.76 -13.73 2.78
C PRO A 23 9.89 -12.22 2.94
N ARG A 24 9.46 -11.70 4.10
CA ARG A 24 9.33 -10.26 4.40
C ARG A 24 10.70 -9.56 4.50
N LYS A 25 11.73 -10.12 3.85
CA LYS A 25 13.07 -9.55 3.72
C LYS A 25 13.15 -8.43 2.68
N LYS A 26 12.10 -8.21 1.88
CA LYS A 26 12.03 -7.13 0.89
C LYS A 26 11.02 -6.03 1.20
N LEU A 27 10.39 -6.04 2.38
CA LEU A 27 9.78 -4.82 2.88
C LEU A 27 10.94 -3.87 3.18
N ILE A 28 11.09 -2.83 2.37
CA ILE A 28 11.97 -1.71 2.70
C ILE A 28 11.29 -1.01 3.89
N TYR A 29 11.57 -1.51 5.09
CA TYR A 29 11.15 -0.94 6.37
C TYR A 29 11.95 0.30 6.70
N ASP A 30 12.15 1.17 5.71
CA ASP A 30 12.72 2.46 5.98
C ASP A 30 11.61 3.30 6.63
N GLY A 31 11.45 3.12 7.94
CA GLY A 31 10.70 4.01 8.85
C GLY A 31 11.17 5.46 8.78
N THR A 32 12.21 5.69 7.99
CA THR A 32 12.59 6.95 7.40
C THR A 32 12.45 6.87 5.88
N ILE A 33 11.24 7.09 5.31
CA ILE A 33 11.18 7.73 3.99
C ILE A 33 11.68 9.18 4.18
N ARG A 34 12.96 9.35 4.52
CA ARG A 34 13.75 10.48 4.09
C ARG A 34 14.02 10.17 2.64
N LEU A 35 13.21 10.78 1.76
CA LEU A 35 13.46 10.84 0.32
C LEU A 35 14.83 11.50 0.12
N ALA A 36 15.90 10.74 0.27
CA ALA A 36 17.24 11.16 -0.06
C ALA A 36 17.29 11.21 -1.58
N ASN A 37 17.10 12.43 -2.11
CA ASN A 37 17.29 12.81 -3.51
C ASN A 37 16.29 12.20 -4.51
N SER A 38 15.40 13.07 -5.01
CA SER A 38 14.98 13.13 -6.42
C SER A 38 14.50 11.84 -7.11
N ILE A 39 13.72 10.99 -6.45
CA ILE A 39 12.90 10.00 -7.18
C ILE A 39 11.46 10.54 -7.21
N SER A 40 11.02 10.94 -8.40
CA SER A 40 9.64 11.39 -8.64
C SER A 40 8.72 10.18 -8.65
N TYR A 41 8.02 9.95 -7.53
CA TYR A 41 7.00 8.92 -7.45
C TYR A 41 5.63 9.47 -7.88
N PRO A 42 4.78 8.66 -8.53
CA PRO A 42 3.41 9.07 -8.82
C PRO A 42 2.63 9.34 -7.52
N MET A 43 2.26 10.60 -7.29
CA MET A 43 1.43 11.01 -6.16
C MET A 43 -0.03 11.15 -6.59
N ASP A 44 -0.95 10.60 -5.80
CA ASP A 44 -2.39 10.77 -5.99
C ASP A 44 -2.85 11.94 -5.11
N ALA A 45 -3.25 13.06 -5.72
CA ALA A 45 -3.57 14.30 -5.01
C ALA A 45 -4.68 14.10 -3.96
N PHE A 46 -5.66 13.22 -4.23
CA PHE A 46 -6.73 12.92 -3.30
C PHE A 46 -6.22 12.12 -2.09
N LEU A 47 -5.41 11.08 -2.31
CA LEU A 47 -4.83 10.31 -1.21
C LEU A 47 -3.87 11.17 -0.39
N GLU A 48 -3.13 12.07 -1.04
CA GLU A 48 -2.23 13.00 -0.36
C GLU A 48 -2.96 14.04 0.49
N GLU A 49 -4.10 14.54 0.02
CA GLU A 49 -4.97 15.40 0.83
C GLU A 49 -5.48 14.68 2.07
N LYS A 50 -5.95 13.44 1.89
CA LYS A 50 -6.38 12.57 3.01
C LYS A 50 -5.24 12.26 3.98
N ALA A 51 -4.02 12.08 3.48
CA ALA A 51 -2.83 11.87 4.30
C ALA A 51 -2.44 13.12 5.09
N ARG A 52 -2.55 14.31 4.50
CA ARG A 52 -2.33 15.59 5.19
C ARG A 52 -3.38 15.84 6.29
N ALA A 53 -4.63 15.46 6.05
CA ALA A 53 -5.70 15.49 7.04
C ALA A 53 -5.57 14.39 8.12
N ASN A 54 -4.58 13.49 8.00
CA ASN A 54 -4.34 12.35 8.88
C ASN A 54 -5.53 11.37 8.99
N GLU A 55 -6.38 11.33 7.95
CA GLU A 55 -7.45 10.34 7.79
C GLU A 55 -6.87 8.98 7.39
N ILE A 56 -5.83 9.01 6.56
CA ILE A 56 -5.01 7.88 6.15
C ILE A 56 -3.55 8.20 6.40
N PHE A 57 -2.67 7.20 6.36
CA PHE A 57 -1.23 7.40 6.42
C PHE A 57 -0.53 6.82 5.20
N ARG A 58 0.64 7.39 4.87
CA ARG A 58 1.51 6.89 3.80
C ARG A 58 2.21 5.63 4.32
N CYS A 59 2.24 4.59 3.50
CA CYS A 59 2.89 3.32 3.75
C CYS A 59 4.04 3.09 2.75
N CYS A 60 4.87 2.10 3.07
CA CYS A 60 6.18 1.83 2.50
C CYS A 60 6.14 1.56 0.99
N LEU A 61 7.33 1.60 0.42
CA LEU A 61 7.62 1.16 -0.94
C LEU A 61 7.16 -0.29 -1.14
N HIS A 62 6.20 -0.49 -2.05
CA HIS A 62 5.50 -1.75 -2.27
C HIS A 62 6.06 -2.57 -3.45
N GLU A 63 6.25 -3.87 -3.24
CA GLU A 63 6.55 -4.85 -4.29
C GLU A 63 5.26 -5.62 -4.61
N TRP A 64 4.81 -5.56 -5.86
CA TRP A 64 3.57 -6.19 -6.30
C TRP A 64 3.62 -7.71 -6.20
N SER A 65 2.56 -8.29 -5.63
CA SER A 65 2.36 -9.74 -5.55
C SER A 65 1.42 -10.25 -6.64
N TRP A 66 1.49 -11.55 -6.94
CA TRP A 66 0.58 -12.20 -7.89
C TRP A 66 -0.89 -12.16 -7.44
N TYR A 67 -1.12 -12.20 -6.12
CA TYR A 67 -2.46 -12.05 -5.55
C TYR A 67 -3.07 -10.68 -5.86
N GLU A 68 -2.24 -9.63 -5.81
CA GLU A 68 -2.66 -8.28 -6.18
C GLU A 68 -2.95 -8.18 -7.68
N ASP A 69 -2.17 -8.85 -8.53
CA ASP A 69 -2.42 -8.92 -9.98
C ASP A 69 -3.77 -9.59 -10.27
N ASP A 70 -4.03 -10.74 -9.64
CA ASP A 70 -5.32 -11.44 -9.74
C ASP A 70 -6.47 -10.54 -9.24
N ASN A 71 -6.32 -9.90 -8.08
CA ASN A 71 -7.34 -9.02 -7.52
C ASN A 71 -7.62 -7.80 -8.40
N LEU A 72 -6.56 -7.14 -8.90
CA LEU A 72 -6.71 -5.99 -9.81
C LEU A 72 -7.41 -6.42 -11.10
N TRP A 73 -7.02 -7.56 -11.68
CA TRP A 73 -7.64 -8.10 -12.87
C TRP A 73 -9.15 -8.33 -12.67
N ASP A 74 -9.51 -9.00 -11.58
CA ASP A 74 -10.91 -9.33 -11.28
C ASP A 74 -11.74 -8.08 -11.04
N VAL A 75 -11.28 -7.15 -10.19
CA VAL A 75 -11.98 -5.90 -9.90
C VAL A 75 -12.15 -5.06 -11.16
N TYR A 76 -11.09 -4.92 -11.97
CA TYR A 76 -11.14 -4.16 -13.22
C TYR A 76 -12.18 -4.74 -14.18
N HIS A 77 -12.18 -6.06 -14.39
CA HIS A 77 -13.11 -6.71 -15.29
C HIS A 77 -14.54 -6.76 -14.74
N GLU A 78 -14.74 -6.80 -13.42
CA GLU A 78 -16.05 -6.63 -12.80
C GLU A 78 -16.64 -5.26 -13.15
N VAL A 79 -15.83 -4.19 -13.04
CA VAL A 79 -16.27 -2.84 -13.38
C VAL A 79 -16.63 -2.73 -14.87
N ILE A 80 -15.80 -3.24 -15.78
CA ILE A 80 -16.13 -3.25 -17.21
C ILE A 80 -17.42 -4.02 -17.48
N LYS A 81 -17.56 -5.21 -16.90
CA LYS A 81 -18.76 -6.06 -17.10
C LYS A 81 -20.02 -5.45 -16.53
N SER A 82 -19.90 -4.61 -15.50
CA SER A 82 -21.05 -3.95 -14.88
C SER A 82 -21.81 -3.04 -15.86
N ARG A 83 -21.13 -2.51 -16.90
CA ARG A 83 -21.67 -1.62 -17.92
C ARG A 83 -22.49 -0.44 -17.37
N TYR A 84 -22.24 -0.04 -16.12
CA TYR A 84 -22.85 1.16 -15.58
C TYR A 84 -22.24 2.39 -16.28
N PRO A 85 -23.04 3.25 -16.93
CA PRO A 85 -22.51 4.38 -17.71
C PRO A 85 -21.65 5.36 -16.91
N MET A 86 -21.87 5.44 -15.59
CA MET A 86 -21.03 6.24 -14.70
C MET A 86 -19.61 5.68 -14.53
N TYR A 87 -19.40 4.37 -14.73
CA TYR A 87 -18.12 3.69 -14.55
C TYR A 87 -17.45 3.29 -15.86
N VAL A 88 -18.23 3.13 -16.93
CA VAL A 88 -17.79 2.64 -18.23
C VAL A 88 -18.40 3.47 -19.35
N ASP A 89 -17.56 3.94 -20.27
CA ASP A 89 -17.94 4.54 -21.54
C ASP A 89 -17.46 3.64 -22.69
N GLY A 90 -18.40 2.93 -23.31
CA GLY A 90 -18.09 1.87 -24.27
C GLY A 90 -17.30 0.72 -23.64
N GLU A 91 -16.05 0.55 -24.09
CA GLU A 91 -15.10 -0.43 -23.53
C GLU A 91 -14.07 0.21 -22.57
N THR A 92 -14.19 1.52 -22.33
CA THR A 92 -13.21 2.28 -21.52
C THR A 92 -13.78 2.58 -20.14
N ILE A 93 -12.97 2.39 -19.08
CA ILE A 93 -13.35 2.79 -17.73
C ILE A 93 -13.21 4.31 -17.56
N THR A 94 -14.24 4.94 -16.98
CA THR A 94 -14.26 6.37 -16.63
C THR A 94 -13.43 6.66 -15.36
N ASP A 95 -13.20 7.94 -15.04
CA ASP A 95 -12.55 8.32 -13.78
C ASP A 95 -13.29 7.82 -12.53
N MET A 96 -14.63 7.79 -12.57
CA MET A 96 -15.42 7.24 -11.48
C MET A 96 -15.28 5.72 -11.38
N GLY A 97 -15.20 5.02 -12.51
CA GLY A 97 -14.89 3.59 -12.53
C GLY A 97 -13.50 3.31 -11.94
N TRP A 98 -12.49 4.11 -12.25
CA TRP A 98 -11.16 4.00 -11.64
C TRP A 98 -11.16 4.26 -10.13
N LYS A 99 -11.95 5.24 -9.65
CA LYS A 99 -12.14 5.45 -8.20
C LYS A 99 -12.76 4.22 -7.54
N PHE A 100 -13.73 3.58 -8.19
CA PHE A 100 -14.33 2.34 -7.71
C PHE A 100 -13.33 1.19 -7.71
N VAL A 101 -12.54 1.02 -8.77
CA VAL A 101 -11.44 0.02 -8.83
C VAL A 101 -10.51 0.21 -7.64
N ARG A 102 -10.03 1.43 -7.36
CA ARG A 102 -9.17 1.73 -6.20
C ARG A 102 -9.82 1.37 -4.86
N GLN A 103 -11.13 1.62 -4.71
CA GLN A 103 -11.84 1.31 -3.47
C GLN A 103 -12.03 -0.21 -3.26
N ARG A 104 -12.15 -0.97 -4.35
CA ARG A 104 -12.37 -2.42 -4.32
C ARG A 104 -11.07 -3.23 -4.37
N PHE A 105 -10.00 -2.64 -4.91
CA PHE A 105 -8.66 -3.23 -4.89
C PHE A 105 -8.25 -3.51 -3.44
N ARG A 106 -7.84 -4.74 -3.19
CA ARG A 106 -7.33 -5.19 -1.90
C ARG A 106 -5.93 -5.71 -2.12
N ASP A 107 -4.96 -4.92 -1.71
CA ASP A 107 -3.67 -5.50 -1.38
C ASP A 107 -3.83 -6.41 -0.14
N HIS A 108 -2.82 -7.23 0.14
CA HIS A 108 -2.90 -8.20 1.24
C HIS A 108 -3.05 -7.56 2.64
N ASN A 109 -2.90 -6.24 2.74
CA ASN A 109 -2.87 -5.44 3.97
C ASN A 109 -3.98 -4.37 4.01
N GLY A 110 -4.87 -4.29 3.02
CA GLY A 110 -5.89 -3.25 2.92
C GLY A 110 -5.37 -1.84 2.60
N HIS A 111 -4.26 -1.72 1.86
CA HIS A 111 -3.78 -0.44 1.36
C HIS A 111 -4.49 0.00 0.08
N PHE A 112 -4.52 1.32 -0.11
CA PHE A 112 -4.89 1.99 -1.34
C PHE A 112 -3.66 2.29 -2.18
N ALA A 113 -3.71 1.89 -3.45
CA ALA A 113 -2.74 2.31 -4.46
C ALA A 113 -3.24 3.55 -5.21
N PRO A 114 -2.33 4.43 -5.67
CA PRO A 114 -2.67 5.50 -6.61
C PRO A 114 -3.35 4.97 -7.88
N ILE A 115 -4.35 5.69 -8.41
CA ILE A 115 -5.04 5.28 -9.64
C ILE A 115 -4.08 5.15 -10.82
N SER A 116 -3.08 6.04 -10.92
CA SER A 116 -2.06 5.97 -11.98
C SER A 116 -1.28 4.66 -11.95
N ILE A 117 -0.94 4.16 -10.76
CA ILE A 117 -0.24 2.89 -10.58
C ILE A 117 -1.13 1.72 -11.01
N LEU A 118 -2.41 1.73 -10.62
CA LEU A 118 -3.38 0.71 -11.02
C LEU A 118 -3.60 0.69 -12.54
N ARG A 119 -3.67 1.88 -13.17
CA ARG A 119 -3.77 2.05 -14.64
C ARG A 119 -2.57 1.47 -15.37
N THR A 120 -1.36 1.79 -14.91
CA THR A 120 -0.15 1.22 -15.51
C THR A 120 -0.15 -0.30 -15.33
N ARG A 121 -0.41 -0.77 -14.11
CA ARG A 121 -0.32 -2.19 -13.79
C ARG A 121 -1.32 -3.05 -14.56
N ILE A 122 -2.56 -2.61 -14.75
CA ILE A 122 -3.53 -3.37 -15.55
C ILE A 122 -3.08 -3.55 -17.01
N GLY A 123 -2.31 -2.58 -17.54
CA GLY A 123 -1.75 -2.65 -18.90
C GLY A 123 -0.56 -3.61 -19.03
N GLU A 124 0.04 -3.99 -17.90
CA GLU A 124 1.19 -4.92 -17.83
C GLU A 124 0.78 -6.37 -17.56
N ILE A 125 -0.49 -6.61 -17.24
CA ILE A 125 -0.99 -7.94 -16.90
C ILE A 125 -1.97 -8.46 -17.96
N ALA A 126 -1.97 -9.76 -18.17
CA ALA A 126 -2.85 -10.44 -19.11
C ALA A 126 -3.28 -11.81 -18.58
N ARG A 127 -4.41 -12.31 -19.07
CA ARG A 127 -4.88 -13.66 -18.73
C ARG A 127 -4.30 -14.69 -19.69
N ALA A 128 -3.58 -15.67 -19.15
CA ALA A 128 -3.09 -16.82 -19.88
C ALA A 128 -4.23 -17.81 -20.21
N LYS A 129 -3.95 -18.78 -21.09
CA LYS A 129 -4.94 -19.78 -21.55
C LYS A 129 -5.46 -20.69 -20.43
N ASP A 130 -4.66 -20.92 -19.39
CA ASP A 130 -5.05 -21.67 -18.20
C ASP A 130 -5.88 -20.83 -17.20
N GLY A 131 -6.16 -19.58 -17.56
CA GLY A 131 -6.94 -18.65 -16.76
C GLY A 131 -6.15 -17.87 -15.73
N SER A 132 -4.84 -18.12 -15.57
CA SER A 132 -3.97 -17.36 -14.66
C SER A 132 -3.69 -15.95 -15.15
N VAL A 133 -3.52 -15.00 -14.24
CA VAL A 133 -3.05 -13.65 -14.57
C VAL A 133 -1.53 -13.65 -14.53
N VAL A 134 -0.90 -13.16 -15.60
CA VAL A 134 0.55 -13.09 -15.76
C VAL A 134 0.98 -11.70 -16.19
N VAL A 135 2.17 -11.30 -15.76
CA VAL A 135 2.82 -10.08 -16.25
C VAL A 135 3.38 -10.35 -17.65
N ASN A 136 3.05 -9.51 -18.62
CA ASN A 136 3.38 -9.70 -20.04
C ASN A 136 4.43 -8.71 -20.58
N VAL A 137 5.10 -7.95 -19.71
CA VAL A 137 6.13 -6.96 -20.07
C VAL A 137 7.51 -7.33 -19.51
N GLU A 138 8.57 -6.92 -20.21
CA GLU A 138 9.97 -7.24 -19.84
C GLU A 138 10.49 -6.41 -18.66
N ASN A 139 9.82 -5.31 -18.27
CA ASN A 139 10.17 -4.46 -17.12
C ASN A 139 8.90 -3.88 -16.46
N PRO A 140 8.12 -4.67 -15.72
CA PRO A 140 6.94 -4.19 -15.02
C PRO A 140 7.25 -3.07 -14.02
N ILE A 141 6.22 -2.32 -13.64
CA ILE A 141 6.30 -1.27 -12.61
C ILE A 141 6.90 -1.80 -11.28
N ALA A 142 6.72 -3.09 -10.99
CA ALA A 142 7.31 -3.78 -9.85
C ALA A 142 8.86 -3.79 -9.85
N ASP A 143 9.49 -3.75 -11.04
CA ASP A 143 10.94 -3.87 -11.19
C ASP A 143 11.66 -2.50 -11.17
N VAL A 144 10.94 -1.38 -11.31
CA VAL A 144 11.55 -0.04 -11.51
C VAL A 144 10.95 1.06 -10.64
N GLN A 145 9.68 0.97 -10.22
CA GLN A 145 8.99 2.05 -9.52
C GLN A 145 8.33 1.57 -8.24
N HIS A 146 9.01 1.79 -7.12
CA HIS A 146 8.35 1.77 -5.83
C HIS A 146 7.20 2.79 -5.84
N CYS A 147 6.03 2.44 -5.30
CA CYS A 147 4.94 3.40 -5.12
C CYS A 147 4.64 3.61 -3.63
N ILE A 148 4.17 4.81 -3.28
CA ILE A 148 3.63 5.08 -1.95
C ILE A 148 2.23 4.51 -1.92
N LEU A 149 2.02 3.51 -1.06
CA LEU A 149 0.70 3.02 -0.70
C LEU A 149 0.12 3.82 0.45
N TYR A 150 -1.19 3.76 0.66
CA TYR A 150 -1.86 4.47 1.74
C TYR A 150 -2.74 3.54 2.54
N LYS A 151 -2.92 3.78 3.84
CA LYS A 151 -3.81 2.97 4.67
C LYS A 151 -4.62 3.82 5.62
N SER A 152 -5.87 3.42 5.83
CA SER A 152 -6.70 3.99 6.89
C SER A 152 -6.18 3.58 8.27
N TRP A 153 -6.38 4.46 9.24
CA TRP A 153 -6.20 4.09 10.64
C TRP A 153 -7.29 3.10 11.07
N HIS A 154 -6.90 2.09 11.84
CA HIS A 154 -7.79 1.11 12.42
C HIS A 154 -7.79 1.20 13.96
N THR A 155 -8.88 0.76 14.58
CA THR A 155 -9.04 0.81 16.05
C THR A 155 -7.97 0.03 16.80
N ASN A 156 -7.49 -1.09 16.26
CA ASN A 156 -6.39 -1.85 16.84
C ASN A 156 -5.04 -1.12 16.77
N GLN A 157 -4.83 -0.28 15.75
CA GLN A 157 -3.65 0.57 15.62
C GLN A 157 -3.71 1.72 16.62
N ASP A 158 -4.89 2.32 16.82
CA ASP A 158 -5.11 3.34 17.84
C ASP A 158 -4.91 2.79 19.25
N ALA A 159 -5.42 1.59 19.54
CA ALA A 159 -5.22 0.91 20.81
C ALA A 159 -3.73 0.64 21.08
N PHE A 160 -3.00 0.13 20.08
CA PHE A 160 -1.57 -0.08 20.19
C PHE A 160 -0.81 1.23 20.42
N LEU A 161 -1.17 2.30 19.69
CA LEU A 161 -0.54 3.60 19.84
C LEU A 161 -0.75 4.16 21.25
N SER A 162 -1.97 4.02 21.79
CA SER A 162 -2.31 4.44 23.15
C SER A 162 -1.55 3.64 24.21
N GLU A 163 -1.52 2.31 24.09
CA GLU A 163 -0.78 1.41 24.98
C GLU A 163 0.70 1.80 25.04
N LYS A 164 1.37 1.91 23.88
CA LYS A 164 2.80 2.28 23.84
C LYS A 164 3.06 3.70 24.29
N TYR A 165 2.14 4.62 24.03
CA TYR A 165 2.26 5.97 24.57
C TYR A 165 2.22 5.96 26.11
N GLN A 166 1.30 5.22 26.71
CA GLN A 166 1.16 5.12 28.16
C GLN A 166 2.38 4.45 28.81
N GLU A 167 2.86 3.33 28.25
CA GLU A 167 4.06 2.62 28.71
C GLU A 167 5.28 3.55 28.79
N LEU A 168 5.48 4.42 27.79
CA LEU A 168 6.64 5.30 27.71
C LEU A 168 6.47 6.63 28.44
N ASN A 169 5.23 6.97 28.77
CA ASN A 169 4.88 8.17 29.52
C ASN A 169 4.94 7.95 31.04
N ILE A 170 4.85 6.70 31.50
CA ILE A 170 5.09 6.34 32.90
C ILE A 170 6.59 6.06 33.07
N THR A 171 7.26 6.86 33.89
CA THR A 171 8.64 6.57 34.31
C THR A 171 8.57 6.11 35.75
N ASP A 172 9.14 4.95 36.09
CA ASP A 172 9.20 4.43 37.46
C ASP A 172 9.56 5.55 38.45
N GLY A 173 8.60 5.90 39.32
CA GLY A 173 8.76 6.88 40.39
C GLY A 173 8.86 8.36 40.00
N LYS A 174 8.63 8.78 38.74
CA LYS A 174 8.64 10.21 38.34
C LYS A 174 7.28 10.68 37.79
N LYS A 175 7.05 12.01 37.86
CA LYS A 175 5.90 12.68 37.23
C LYS A 175 5.77 12.25 35.77
N LYS A 176 4.53 12.05 35.30
CA LYS A 176 4.20 11.80 33.88
C LYS A 176 4.92 12.83 33.01
N LYS A 177 5.51 12.39 31.89
CA LYS A 177 6.02 13.34 30.90
C LYS A 177 4.82 14.10 30.31
N GLU A 178 4.97 15.40 30.07
CA GLU A 178 3.95 16.14 29.30
C GLU A 178 3.92 15.62 27.86
N PHE A 179 5.08 15.28 27.31
CA PHE A 179 5.23 14.73 25.96
C PHE A 179 6.36 13.70 25.87
N LEU A 180 6.17 12.69 25.02
CA LEU A 180 7.24 11.77 24.62
C LEU A 180 8.31 12.48 23.79
N ASN A 181 9.58 12.13 24.02
CA ASN A 181 10.69 12.69 23.26
C ASN A 181 10.84 11.99 21.88
N GLY A 182 11.72 12.51 21.02
CA GLY A 182 11.91 11.95 19.66
C GLY A 182 12.35 10.49 19.63
N LYS A 183 13.15 10.03 20.60
CA LYS A 183 13.59 8.62 20.70
C LYS A 183 12.43 7.69 21.08
N ASP A 184 11.58 8.14 22.01
CA ASP A 184 10.37 7.41 22.41
C ASP A 184 9.45 7.20 21.19
N TRP A 185 9.23 8.26 20.38
CA TRP A 185 8.43 8.17 19.15
C TRP A 185 9.04 7.26 18.07
N GLN A 186 10.37 7.30 17.90
CA GLN A 186 11.08 6.39 16.99
C GLN A 186 10.90 4.92 17.41
N MET A 187 10.91 4.65 18.71
CA MET A 187 10.66 3.30 19.22
C MET A 187 9.22 2.84 18.93
N ILE A 188 8.22 3.70 19.18
CA ILE A 188 6.82 3.42 18.82
C ILE A 188 6.70 3.13 17.33
N GLN A 189 7.29 3.96 16.46
CA GLN A 189 7.22 3.79 15.01
C GLN A 189 7.81 2.45 14.56
N LYS A 190 8.96 2.07 15.11
CA LYS A 190 9.60 0.79 14.82
C LYS A 190 8.69 -0.39 15.20
N GLN A 191 8.17 -0.38 16.44
CA GLN A 191 7.29 -1.45 16.90
C GLN A 191 5.95 -1.49 16.13
N PHE A 192 5.41 -0.32 15.76
CA PHE A 192 4.23 -0.22 14.90
C PHE A 192 4.49 -0.88 13.54
N THR A 193 5.65 -0.62 12.97
CA THR A 193 6.07 -1.16 11.68
C THR A 193 6.22 -2.67 11.72
N GLU A 194 6.85 -3.20 12.77
CA GLU A 194 7.02 -4.64 12.97
C GLU A 194 5.66 -5.35 13.19
N LYS A 195 4.76 -4.74 13.96
CA LYS A 195 3.46 -5.32 14.29
C LYS A 195 2.46 -5.28 13.14
N PHE A 196 2.36 -4.15 12.44
CA PHE A 196 1.32 -3.91 11.44
C PHE A 196 1.83 -3.95 10.00
N LEU A 197 3.15 -4.08 9.79
CA LEU A 197 3.78 -4.05 8.47
C LEU A 197 3.45 -2.77 7.70
N CYS A 198 3.37 -1.68 8.45
CA CYS A 198 2.91 -0.38 8.02
C CYS A 198 3.88 0.67 8.59
N CYS A 199 4.35 1.62 7.79
CA CYS A 199 5.39 2.56 8.22
C CYS A 199 4.92 4.02 8.16
N PRO A 200 3.94 4.43 8.98
CA PRO A 200 3.57 5.83 9.08
C PRO A 200 4.77 6.69 9.50
N THR A 201 4.84 7.93 9.05
CA THR A 201 5.87 8.87 9.50
C THR A 201 5.71 9.20 10.99
N LEU A 202 6.79 9.63 11.64
CA LEU A 202 6.73 10.10 13.03
C LEU A 202 5.68 11.21 13.22
N THR A 203 5.60 12.15 12.27
CA THR A 203 4.61 13.24 12.28
C THR A 203 3.18 12.70 12.23
N GLN A 204 2.92 11.67 11.41
CA GLN A 204 1.59 11.04 11.32
C GLN A 204 1.22 10.32 12.62
N LEU A 205 2.15 9.58 13.24
CA LEU A 205 1.92 8.95 14.54
C LEU A 205 1.65 9.98 15.64
N GLN A 206 2.42 11.05 15.69
CA GLN A 206 2.23 12.15 16.65
C GLN A 206 0.89 12.84 16.47
N ALA A 207 0.54 13.17 15.23
CA ALA A 207 -0.75 13.77 14.90
C ALA A 207 -1.91 12.81 15.23
N ARG A 208 -1.75 11.51 14.97
CA ARG A 208 -2.79 10.52 15.28
C ARG A 208 -2.99 10.36 16.77
N MET A 209 -1.89 10.33 17.55
CA MET A 209 -1.98 10.25 19.00
C MET A 209 -2.74 11.44 19.60
N ARG A 210 -2.59 12.66 19.07
CA ARG A 210 -3.38 13.81 19.53
C ARG A 210 -4.89 13.59 19.36
N ILE A 211 -5.29 12.98 18.25
CA ILE A 211 -6.69 12.61 17.98
C ILE A 211 -7.13 11.54 18.99
N VAL A 212 -6.34 10.47 19.16
CA VAL A 212 -6.65 9.38 20.11
C VAL A 212 -6.81 9.93 21.54
N LEU A 213 -5.90 10.79 22.00
CA LEU A 213 -5.98 11.42 23.32
C LEU A 213 -7.20 12.33 23.48
N SER A 214 -7.67 12.98 22.41
CA SER A 214 -8.87 13.82 22.46
C SER A 214 -10.18 13.03 22.53
N GLN A 215 -10.13 11.73 22.25
CA GLN A 215 -11.28 10.82 22.24
C GLN A 215 -11.37 9.94 23.50
N MET A 216 -10.36 10.01 24.37
CA MET A 216 -10.30 9.35 25.68
C MET A 216 -10.88 10.24 26.77
#